data_AF-A0A4Q3UFF8-F1
#
_entry.id   AF-A0A4Q3UFF8-F1
#
_cell.length_a   1.000
_cell.length_b   1.000
_cell.length_c   1.000
_cell.angle_alpha   90.00
_cell.angle_beta   90.00
_cell.angle_gamma   90.00
#
_symmetry.space_group_name_H-M   'P 1'
#
loop_
_entity.id
_entity.type
_entity.pdbx_description
1 polymer ?
#
loop_
_entity_poly.entity_id
_entity_poly.type
_entity_poly.pdbx_seq_one_letter_code
_entity_poly.pdbx_strand_id
1 'polypeptide(L)'
;VRTEGANKDWSSITGVYNKLPFISKPLETNLTDFVAARAIDAMFVSVASEEENIRTKYEFRKTDMMKKAFAYADEQLKKKKQQAQ
;
A
#
# COMPACT_ATOMS: atom_id res chain seq x y z
N VAL A 1 -13.26 3.41 10.91
CA VAL A 1 -12.84 4.79 11.21
C VAL A 1 -14.08 5.56 11.63
N ARG A 2 -14.09 6.24 12.78
CA ARG A 2 -15.21 7.11 13.21
C ARG A 2 -14.81 8.56 12.93
N THR A 3 -15.63 9.30 12.19
CA THR A 3 -15.32 10.65 11.69
C THR A 3 -16.26 11.73 12.25
N GLU A 4 -16.94 11.42 13.36
CA GLU A 4 -17.96 12.27 13.98
C GLU A 4 -17.36 13.62 14.38
N GLY A 5 -17.81 14.68 13.71
CA GLY A 5 -17.35 16.06 13.90
C GLY A 5 -16.98 16.80 12.61
N ALA A 6 -16.36 16.11 11.64
CA ALA A 6 -15.83 16.74 10.42
C ALA A 6 -16.62 16.44 9.14
N ASN A 7 -17.60 15.53 9.19
CA ASN A 7 -18.35 15.08 8.01
C ASN A 7 -19.02 16.21 7.24
N LYS A 8 -19.61 17.18 7.95
CA LYS A 8 -20.32 18.30 7.33
C LYS A 8 -19.37 19.21 6.55
N ASP A 9 -18.26 19.59 7.17
CA ASP A 9 -17.28 20.49 6.56
C ASP A 9 -16.57 19.81 5.39
N TRP A 10 -16.21 18.53 5.55
CA TRP A 10 -15.66 17.72 4.46
C TRP A 10 -16.61 17.64 3.25
N SER A 11 -17.88 17.32 3.49
CA SER A 11 -18.88 17.22 2.43
C SER A 11 -19.09 18.56 1.71
N SER A 12 -19.07 19.68 2.46
CA SER A 12 -19.15 21.02 1.88
C SER A 12 -17.98 21.33 0.95
N ILE A 13 -16.74 21.11 1.43
CA ILE A 13 -15.52 21.42 0.67
C ILE A 13 -15.39 20.51 -0.55
N THR A 14 -15.57 19.20 -0.37
CA THR A 14 -15.49 18.23 -1.47
C THR A 14 -16.59 18.46 -2.50
N GLY A 15 -17.79 18.88 -2.07
CA GLY A 15 -18.88 19.27 -2.96
C GLY A 15 -18.53 20.48 -3.83
N VAL A 16 -17.79 21.46 -3.32
CA VAL A 16 -17.28 22.59 -4.11
C VAL A 16 -16.15 22.12 -5.05
N TYR A 17 -15.20 21.34 -4.55
CA TYR A 17 -14.10 20.79 -5.35
C TYR A 17 -14.60 19.99 -6.55
N ASN A 18 -15.59 19.12 -6.34
CA ASN A 18 -16.16 18.26 -7.37
C ASN A 18 -16.92 19.03 -8.46
N LYS A 19 -17.28 20.29 -8.24
CA LYS A 19 -17.96 21.16 -9.21
C LYS A 19 -17.01 21.93 -10.12
N LEU A 20 -15.71 21.90 -9.85
CA LEU A 20 -14.73 22.60 -10.67
C LEU A 20 -14.68 21.96 -12.07
N PRO A 21 -14.84 22.73 -13.16
CA PRO A 21 -14.64 22.20 -14.50
C PRO A 21 -13.17 21.75 -14.64
N PHE A 22 -12.95 20.67 -15.40
CA PHE A 22 -11.63 20.07 -15.70
C PHE A 22 -10.99 19.19 -14.61
N ILE A 23 -11.71 18.83 -13.55
CA ILE A 23 -11.23 17.76 -12.67
C ILE A 23 -11.34 16.40 -13.38
N SER A 24 -10.28 15.60 -13.31
CA SER A 24 -10.25 14.26 -13.92
C SER A 24 -10.74 13.16 -12.97
N LYS A 25 -10.72 13.41 -11.66
CA LYS A 25 -11.13 12.46 -10.62
C LYS A 25 -11.86 13.19 -9.49
N PRO A 26 -13.18 12.99 -9.34
CA PRO A 26 -13.92 13.53 -8.20
C PRO A 26 -13.47 12.88 -6.88
N LEU A 27 -13.61 13.62 -5.79
CA LEU A 27 -13.37 13.14 -4.43
C LEU A 27 -14.64 12.51 -3.85
N GLU A 28 -14.45 11.46 -3.06
CA GLU A 28 -15.53 10.87 -2.27
C GLU A 28 -15.97 11.84 -1.17
N THR A 29 -17.27 12.15 -1.13
CA THR A 29 -17.85 13.14 -0.21
C THR A 29 -18.16 12.58 1.16
N ASN A 30 -18.29 11.25 1.27
CA ASN A 30 -18.35 10.59 2.57
C ASN A 30 -16.93 10.47 3.17
N LEU A 31 -16.69 11.21 4.25
CA LEU A 31 -15.38 11.23 4.91
C LEU A 31 -14.96 9.85 5.44
N THR A 32 -15.92 9.06 5.94
CA THR A 32 -15.63 7.70 6.43
C THR A 32 -15.09 6.83 5.30
N ASP A 33 -15.75 6.87 4.15
CA ASP A 33 -15.38 6.05 2.99
C ASP A 33 -14.05 6.53 2.39
N PHE A 34 -13.86 7.84 2.27
CA PHE A 34 -12.61 8.43 1.80
C PHE A 34 -11.41 8.02 2.69
N VAL A 35 -11.53 8.15 4.01
CA VAL A 35 -10.44 7.80 4.93
C VAL A 35 -10.24 6.29 5.00
N ALA A 36 -11.30 5.49 4.95
CA ALA A 36 -11.19 4.03 4.93
C ALA A 36 -10.41 3.54 3.70
N ALA A 37 -10.69 4.08 2.51
CA ALA A 37 -9.95 3.75 1.30
C ALA A 37 -8.46 4.12 1.43
N ARG A 38 -8.15 5.32 1.95
CA ARG A 38 -6.76 5.76 2.17
C ARG A 38 -6.02 4.92 3.21
N ALA A 39 -6.73 4.47 4.25
CA ALA A 39 -6.15 3.57 5.24
C ALA A 39 -5.81 2.21 4.63
N ILE A 40 -6.66 1.68 3.74
CA ILE A 40 -6.39 0.45 2.99
C ILE A 40 -5.16 0.63 2.08
N ASP A 41 -5.09 1.73 1.32
CA ASP A 41 -3.93 2.04 0.48
C ASP A 41 -2.64 2.08 1.32
N ALA A 42 -2.65 2.78 2.45
CA ALA A 42 -1.51 2.89 3.35
C ALA A 42 -1.11 1.51 3.92
N MET A 43 -2.09 0.66 4.26
CA MET A 43 -1.83 -0.70 4.72
C MET A 43 -1.12 -1.52 3.64
N PHE A 44 -1.58 -1.46 2.38
CA PHE A 44 -0.91 -2.17 1.28
C PHE A 44 0.50 -1.64 1.01
N VAL A 45 0.72 -0.33 1.12
CA VAL A 45 2.07 0.25 1.02
C VAL A 45 2.98 -0.28 2.13
N SER A 46 2.49 -0.33 3.38
CA SER A 46 3.26 -0.88 4.50
C SER A 46 3.56 -2.37 4.31
N VAL A 47 2.58 -3.15 3.87
CA VAL A 47 2.76 -4.57 3.58
C VAL A 47 3.79 -4.76 2.47
N ALA A 48 3.69 -4.00 1.36
CA ALA A 48 4.63 -4.07 0.25
C ALA A 48 6.07 -3.75 0.70
N SER A 49 6.26 -2.76 1.57
CA SER A 49 7.58 -2.45 2.12
C SER A 49 8.17 -3.59 2.94
N GLU A 50 7.37 -4.26 3.78
CA GLU A 50 7.84 -5.41 4.55
C GLU A 50 8.06 -6.65 3.68
N GLU A 51 7.23 -6.81 2.65
CA GLU A 51 7.35 -7.87 1.64
C GLU A 51 8.67 -7.75 0.87
N GLU A 52 9.03 -6.53 0.46
CA GLU A 52 10.31 -6.25 -0.18
C GLU A 52 11.50 -6.59 0.72
N ASN A 53 11.43 -6.23 2.01
CA ASN A 53 12.47 -6.56 2.99
C ASN A 53 12.70 -8.07 3.06
N ILE A 54 11.65 -8.87 3.20
CA ILE A 54 11.79 -10.33 3.30
C ILE A 54 12.18 -10.98 1.97
N ARG A 55 11.83 -10.39 0.81
CA ARG A 55 12.29 -10.89 -0.49
C ARG A 55 13.77 -10.65 -0.72
N THR A 56 14.27 -9.47 -0.37
CA THR A 56 15.60 -9.01 -0.77
C THR A 56 16.68 -9.32 0.26
N LYS A 57 16.31 -9.34 1.55
CA LYS A 57 17.26 -9.39 2.66
C LYS A 57 17.00 -10.57 3.57
N TYR A 58 17.99 -11.43 3.72
CA TYR A 58 17.88 -12.65 4.50
C TYR A 58 17.67 -12.38 6.00
N GLU A 59 18.26 -11.31 6.52
CA GLU A 59 18.16 -10.92 7.93
C GLU A 59 16.75 -10.55 8.40
N PHE A 60 15.85 -10.21 7.47
CA PHE A 60 14.44 -9.95 7.77
C PHE A 60 13.61 -11.23 7.83
N ARG A 61 14.16 -12.38 7.41
CA ARG A 61 13.50 -13.69 7.51
C ARG A 61 13.77 -14.31 8.88
N LYS A 62 13.05 -13.81 9.89
CA LYS A 62 13.29 -14.14 11.31
C LYS A 62 12.99 -15.60 11.68
N THR A 63 12.12 -16.27 10.94
CA THR A 63 11.73 -17.67 11.23
C THR A 63 12.35 -18.65 10.24
N ASP A 64 12.55 -19.89 10.69
CA ASP A 64 13.07 -20.94 9.81
C ASP A 64 12.08 -21.32 8.71
N MET A 65 10.77 -21.17 8.96
CA MET A 65 9.75 -21.31 7.94
C MET A 65 9.92 -20.27 6.83
N MET A 66 10.14 -18.99 7.17
CA MET A 66 10.36 -17.95 6.17
C MET A 66 11.66 -18.18 5.38
N LYS A 67 12.76 -18.53 6.06
CA LYS A 67 14.02 -18.85 5.38
C LYS A 67 13.84 -19.96 4.36
N LYS A 68 13.11 -21.04 4.72
CA LYS A 68 12.79 -22.15 3.81
C LYS A 68 11.88 -21.70 2.65
N ALA A 69 10.83 -20.93 2.93
CA ALA A 69 9.89 -20.46 1.91
C ALA A 69 10.57 -19.63 0.81
N PHE A 70 11.55 -18.80 1.18
CA PHE A 70 12.26 -17.94 0.22
C PHE A 70 13.58 -18.53 -0.31
N ALA A 71 14.04 -19.69 0.20
CA ALA A 71 15.29 -20.31 -0.22
C ALA A 71 15.33 -20.62 -1.72
N TYR A 72 14.22 -21.15 -2.26
CA TYR A 72 14.11 -21.43 -3.69
C TYR A 72 14.28 -20.15 -4.54
N ALA A 73 13.69 -19.03 -4.13
CA ALA A 73 13.80 -17.78 -4.84
C ALA A 73 15.27 -17.27 -4.89
N ASP A 74 16.00 -17.43 -3.78
CA ASP A 74 17.42 -17.06 -3.72
C ASP A 74 18.29 -17.89 -4.69
N GLU A 75 18.05 -19.20 -4.77
CA GLU A 75 18.77 -20.07 -5.71
C GLU A 75 18.54 -19.64 -7.16
N GLN A 76 17.30 -19.32 -7.52
CA GLN A 76 16.97 -18.87 -8.87
C GLN A 76 17.64 -17.52 -9.19
N LEU A 77 17.68 -16.60 -8.22
CA LEU A 77 18.39 -15.32 -8.38
C LEU A 77 19.89 -15.52 -8.58
N LYS A 78 20.52 -16.43 -7.84
CA LYS A 78 21.94 -16.77 -8.02
C LYS A 78 22.23 -17.32 -9.42
N LYS A 79 21.42 -18.27 -9.89
CA LYS A 79 21.54 -18.85 -11.23
C LYS A 79 21.43 -17.79 -12.33
N LYS A 80 20.43 -16.89 -12.23
CA LYS A 80 20.28 -15.78 -13.19
C LYS A 80 21.48 -14.83 -13.21
N LYS A 81 22.05 -14.50 -12.04
CA LYS A 81 23.27 -13.66 -11.96
C LYS A 81 24.48 -14.33 -12.61
N GLN A 82 24.61 -15.64 -12.46
CA GLN A 82 25.69 -16.42 -13.08
C GLN A 82 25.54 -16.54 -14.60
N GLN A 83 24.31 -16.56 -15.12
CA GLN A 83 24.03 -16.59 -16.56
C GLN A 83 24.17 -15.23 -17.24
N ALA A 84 24.11 -14.14 -16.47
CA ALA A 84 24.28 -12.77 -16.95
C ALA A 84 25.74 -12.28 -16.89
N GLN A 85 26.66 -13.13 -16.40
CA GLN A 85 28.12 -12.93 -16.40
C GLN A 85 28.73 -13.78 -17.49
#